data_AF-A0A2K9I6X0-F1
#
_entry.id   AF-A0A2K9I6X0-F1
#
_cell.length_a   1.000
_cell.length_b   1.000
_cell.length_c   1.000
_cell.angle_alpha   90.00
_cell.angle_beta   90.00
_cell.angle_gamma   90.00
#
_symmetry.space_group_name_H-M   'P 1'
#
loop_
_entity.id
_entity.type
_entity.pdbx_description
1 polymer ?
#
loop_
_entity_poly.entity_id
_entity_poly.type
_entity_poly.pdbx_seq_one_letter_code
_entity_poly.pdbx_strand_id
1 'polypeptide(L)' 'MKVHVGDRVSYKAEYSCGQLIREAGVGRVVEIKQIPFTLRTKKEVAVVEENSQQFEIITNGIQVIK' A
#
# COMPACT_ATOMS: atom_id res chain seq x y z
N MET A 1 7.52 7.65 -9.42
CA MET A 1 7.65 8.59 -8.28
C MET A 1 7.90 7.76 -7.04
N LYS A 2 8.81 8.18 -6.17
CA LYS A 2 9.11 7.47 -4.91
C LYS A 2 8.08 7.89 -3.86
N VAL A 3 7.46 6.91 -3.20
CA VAL A 3 6.49 7.13 -2.11
C VAL A 3 7.25 7.42 -0.82
N HIS A 4 6.78 8.37 -0.03
CA HIS A 4 7.36 8.73 1.27
C HIS A 4 6.32 8.61 2.40
N VAL A 5 6.82 8.50 3.63
CA VAL A 5 5.98 8.58 4.83
C VAL A 5 5.33 9.96 4.89
N GLY A 6 4.03 9.99 5.16
CA GLY A 6 3.21 11.19 5.18
C GLY A 6 2.49 11.47 3.86
N ASP A 7 2.88 10.83 2.76
CA ASP A 7 2.24 11.02 1.45
C ASP A 7 0.79 10.53 1.48
N ARG A 8 -0.07 11.25 0.77
CA ARG A 8 -1.44 10.81 0.47
C ARG A 8 -1.41 9.99 -0.81
N VAL A 9 -1.98 8.78 -0.77
CA VAL A 9 -1.89 7.82 -1.87
C VAL A 9 -3.25 7.22 -2.19
N SER A 10 -3.54 7.05 -3.48
CA SER A 10 -4.68 6.25 -3.96
C SER A 10 -4.24 4.81 -4.20
N TYR A 11 -5.14 3.88 -3.92
CA TYR A 11 -4.97 2.46 -4.20
C TYR A 11 -6.21 1.89 -4.88
N LYS A 12 -6.01 0.81 -5.63
CA LYS A 12 -7.10 0.08 -6.31
C LYS A 12 -7.76 -0.89 -5.33
N ALA A 13 -8.97 -1.30 -5.70
CA ALA A 13 -9.67 -2.36 -4.99
C ALA A 13 -8.84 -3.66 -5.02
N GLU A 14 -8.78 -4.33 -3.89
CA GLU A 14 -8.05 -5.57 -3.71
C GLU A 14 -9.04 -6.73 -3.61
N TYR A 15 -8.82 -7.75 -4.45
CA TYR A 15 -9.63 -8.96 -4.52
C TYR A 15 -8.76 -10.17 -4.20
N SER A 16 -9.30 -11.11 -3.44
CA SER A 16 -8.73 -12.45 -3.30
C SER A 16 -9.79 -13.49 -3.65
N CYS A 17 -9.42 -14.47 -4.48
CA CYS A 17 -10.33 -15.51 -4.93
C CYS A 17 -11.67 -14.99 -5.48
N GLY A 18 -11.65 -13.82 -6.13
CA GLY A 18 -12.85 -13.16 -6.69
C GLY A 18 -13.70 -12.40 -5.66
N GLN A 19 -13.36 -12.43 -4.37
CA GLN A 19 -14.03 -11.68 -3.33
C GLN A 19 -13.29 -10.38 -3.04
N LEU A 20 -14.05 -9.29 -2.91
CA LEU A 20 -13.54 -7.98 -2.53
C LEU A 20 -13.07 -8.01 -1.07
N ILE A 21 -11.78 -7.76 -0.84
CA ILE A 21 -11.21 -7.62 0.50
C ILE A 21 -11.10 -6.16 0.89
N ARG A 22 -10.78 -5.29 -0.08
CA ARG A 22 -10.66 -3.85 0.16
C ARG A 22 -11.18 -3.07 -1.04
N GLU A 23 -12.00 -2.06 -0.78
CA GLU A 23 -12.44 -1.13 -1.81
C GLU A 23 -11.28 -0.26 -2.31
N ALA A 24 -11.43 0.32 -3.51
CA ALA A 24 -10.49 1.34 -3.97
C ALA A 24 -10.68 2.59 -3.09
N GLY A 25 -9.57 3.21 -2.71
CA GLY A 25 -9.62 4.29 -1.72
C GLY A 25 -8.41 5.19 -1.75
N VAL A 26 -8.39 6.10 -0.77
CA VAL A 26 -7.30 7.05 -0.56
C VAL A 26 -6.90 7.00 0.90
N GLY A 27 -5.62 6.74 1.15
CA GLY A 27 -5.07 6.69 2.50
C GLY A 27 -3.80 7.52 2.63
N ARG A 28 -3.21 7.49 3.81
CA ARG A 28 -1.94 8.15 4.12
C ARG A 28 -0.88 7.11 4.46
N VAL A 29 0.32 7.27 3.91
CA VAL A 29 1.45 6.40 4.25
C VAL A 29 1.94 6.75 5.65
N VAL A 30 1.93 5.78 6.56
CA VAL A 30 2.41 5.94 7.94
C VAL A 30 3.78 5.29 8.15
N GLU A 31 4.14 4.30 7.33
CA GLU A 31 5.42 3.60 7.40
C GLU A 31 5.80 3.05 6.02
N ILE A 32 7.10 2.88 5.77
CA ILE A 32 7.61 2.12 4.62
C ILE A 32 8.61 1.10 5.15
N LYS A 33 8.38 -0.17 4.82
CA LYS A 33 9.22 -1.28 5.24
C LYS A 33 9.62 -2.17 4.07
N GLN A 34 10.70 -2.92 4.26
CA GLN A 34 11.16 -3.90 3.28
C GLN A 34 10.82 -5.31 3.75
N ILE A 35 10.00 -6.02 2.97
CA ILE A 35 9.65 -7.41 3.24
C ILE A 35 10.37 -8.34 2.26
N PRO A 36 10.74 -9.57 2.68
CA PRO A 36 11.18 -10.60 1.75
C PRO A 36 10.01 -10.98 0.82
N PHE A 37 10.18 -10.77 -0.48
CA PHE A 37 9.21 -11.17 -1.51
C PHE A 37 9.55 -12.53 -2.13
N THR A 38 10.84 -12.85 -2.22
CA THR A 38 11.35 -14.19 -2.55
C THR A 38 12.56 -14.49 -1.66
N LEU A 39 13.13 -15.70 -1.77
CA LEU A 39 14.39 -16.07 -1.10
C LEU A 39 15.56 -15.10 -1.39
N ARG A 40 15.50 -14.32 -2.47
CA ARG A 40 16.59 -13.42 -2.91
C ARG A 40 16.19 -11.96 -3.09
N THR A 41 14.90 -11.64 -3.08
CA THR A 41 14.42 -10.27 -3.36
C THR A 41 13.63 -9.71 -2.21
N LYS A 42 13.95 -8.48 -1.82
CA LYS A 42 13.14 -7.67 -0.93
C LYS A 42 12.24 -6.74 -1.75
N LYS A 43 11.05 -6.44 -1.26
CA LYS A 43 10.17 -5.41 -1.82
C LYS A 43 9.83 -4.37 -0.78
N GLU A 44 9.72 -3.12 -1.23
CA GLU A 44 9.21 -2.03 -0.42
C GLU A 44 7.69 -2.09 -0.36
N VAL A 45 7.18 -2.11 0.87
CA VAL A 45 5.77 -2.13 1.22
C VAL A 45 5.49 -0.89 2.05
N ALA A 46 4.45 -0.16 1.67
CA ALA A 46 3.93 0.96 2.42
C ALA A 46 2.84 0.46 3.37
N VAL A 47 2.89 0.92 4.61
CA VAL A 47 1.76 0.83 5.53
C VAL A 47 0.91 2.07 5.30
N VAL A 48 -0.33 1.86 4.86
CA VAL A 48 -1.31 2.91 4.55
C VAL A 48 -2.39 2.90 5.61
N GLU A 49 -2.72 4.07 6.12
CA GLU A 49 -3.82 4.30 7.03
C GLU A 49 -5.02 4.92 6.28
N GLU A 50 -6.18 4.29 6.39
CA GLU A 50 -7.47 4.78 5.93
C GLU A 50 -8.52 4.52 7.02
N ASN A 51 -9.31 5.53 7.39
CA ASN A 51 -10.41 5.39 8.36
C ASN A 51 -10.00 4.68 9.67
N SER A 52 -8.82 5.02 10.21
CA SER A 52 -8.22 4.41 11.41
C SER A 52 -7.88 2.92 11.28
N GLN A 53 -7.92 2.37 10.07
CA GLN A 53 -7.41 1.03 9.76
C GLN A 53 -6.08 1.16 9.03
N GLN A 54 -5.12 0.34 9.42
CA GLN A 54 -3.81 0.27 8.77
C GLN A 54 -3.69 -1.04 7.98
N PHE A 55 -3.11 -0.95 6.80
CA PHE A 55 -2.84 -2.11 5.98
C PHE A 55 -1.57 -1.96 5.16
N GLU A 56 -1.03 -3.10 4.76
CA GLU A 56 0.19 -3.20 3.97
C GLU A 56 -0.14 -3.29 2.49
N ILE A 57 0.56 -2.49 1.68
CA ILE A 57 0.44 -2.53 0.23
C ILE A 57 1.80 -2.33 -0.44
N ILE A 58 2.06 -3.07 -1.51
CA ILE A 58 3.29 -2.91 -2.28
C ILE A 58 3.31 -1.51 -2.88
N THR A 59 4.43 -0.80 -2.74
CA THR A 59 4.61 0.58 -3.21
C THR A 59 4.31 0.77 -4.71
N ASN A 60 4.48 -0.26 -5.54
CA ASN A 60 4.11 -0.24 -6.96
C ASN A 60 2.59 -0.29 -7.21
N GLY A 61 1.79 -0.69 -6.23
CA GLY A 61 0.33 -0.79 -6.33
C GLY A 61 -0.40 0.50 -5.94
N ILE A 62 0.33 1.54 -5.55
CA ILE A 62 -0.22 2.81 -5.07
C ILE A 62 0.29 3.98 -5.90
N GLN A 63 -0.50 5.06 -5.92
CA GLN A 63 -0.17 6.27 -6.64
C GLN A 63 -0.26 7.47 -5.69
N VAL A 64 0.81 8.26 -5.61
CA VAL A 64 0.84 9.49 -4.81
C VAL A 64 -0.12 10.51 -5.42
N ILE A 65 -1.00 11.06 -4.60
CA ILE A 65 -1.92 12.13 -4.95
C ILE A 65 -1.32 13.42 -4.37
N LYS A 66 -1.07 14.40 -5.23
CA LYS A 66 -0.62 15.73 -4.83
C LYS A 66 -1.76 16.57 -4.26
#